data_AF-A0A4Q9GU85-F1
#
_entry.id   AF-A0A4Q9GU85-F1
#
_cell.length_a   1.000
_cell.length_b   1.000
_cell.length_c   1.000
_cell.angle_alpha   90.00
_cell.angle_beta   90.00
_cell.angle_gamma   90.00
#
_symmetry.space_group_name_H-M   'P 1'
#
loop_
_entity.id
_entity.type
_entity.pdbx_description
1 polymer ?
#
loop_
_entity_poly.entity_id
_entity_poly.type
_entity_poly.pdbx_seq_one_letter_code
_entity_poly.pdbx_strand_id
1 'polypeptide(L)'
;MRTLHSRLVMLMTLSFVALVIAQAGTAEPATLLAAGLGAVVLAALVAARYSSAMVRSRVITVGSRARAHRQSLFETPEPQHPNTVGRVRARAPGRDHAAA
;
A
#
# COMPACT_ATOMS: atom_id res chain seq x y z
N MET A 1 -0.36 9.20 10.72
CA MET A 1 -1.37 8.69 9.74
C MET A 1 -2.38 7.75 10.39
N ARG A 2 -1.97 6.58 10.94
CA ARG A 2 -2.87 5.57 11.54
C ARG A 2 -3.77 6.10 12.67
N THR A 3 -3.21 6.91 13.57
CA THR A 3 -3.91 7.50 14.73
C THR A 3 -4.96 8.52 14.34
N LEU A 4 -4.70 9.35 13.33
CA LEU A 4 -5.68 10.28 12.76
C LEU A 4 -6.82 9.52 12.09
N HIS A 5 -6.52 8.44 11.37
CA HIS A 5 -7.52 7.59 10.74
C HIS A 5 -8.44 6.92 11.77
N SER A 6 -7.88 6.36 12.84
CA SER A 6 -8.68 5.78 13.93
C SER A 6 -9.58 6.81 14.63
N ARG A 7 -9.07 8.03 14.86
CA ARG A 7 -9.88 9.11 15.46
C ARG A 7 -11.04 9.53 14.56
N LEU A 8 -10.80 9.61 13.26
CA LEU A 8 -11.82 10.02 12.29
C LEU A 8 -12.92 8.96 12.14
N VAL A 9 -12.54 7.67 12.10
CA VAL A 9 -13.48 6.54 12.12
C VAL A 9 -14.29 6.50 13.42
N MET A 10 -13.63 6.73 14.56
CA MET A 10 -14.30 6.78 15.87
C MET A 10 -15.31 7.93 15.95
N LEU A 11 -14.96 9.13 15.47
CA LEU A 11 -15.88 10.28 15.47
C LEU A 11 -17.07 10.05 14.53
N MET A 12 -16.84 9.49 13.34
CA MET A 12 -17.91 9.17 12.38
C MET A 12 -18.87 8.12 12.92
N THR A 13 -18.35 7.06 13.54
CA THR A 13 -19.18 6.01 14.14
C THR A 13 -19.98 6.53 15.32
N LEU A 14 -19.37 7.36 16.18
CA LEU A 14 -20.04 7.91 17.35
C LEU A 14 -21.13 8.93 16.98
N SER A 15 -20.90 9.74 15.95
CA SER A 15 -21.93 10.67 15.42
C SER A 15 -23.07 9.93 14.70
N PHE A 16 -22.77 8.83 14.00
CA PHE A 16 -23.80 7.97 13.43
C PHE A 16 -24.68 7.32 14.50
N VAL A 17 -24.07 6.75 15.55
CA VAL A 17 -24.80 6.16 16.69
C VAL A 17 -25.66 7.21 17.41
N ALA A 18 -25.11 8.41 17.63
CA ALA A 18 -25.86 9.51 18.24
C ALA A 18 -27.09 9.91 17.41
N LEU A 19 -26.97 9.96 16.08
CA LEU A 19 -28.09 10.22 15.18
C LEU A 19 -29.17 9.13 15.25
N VAL A 20 -28.77 7.86 15.29
CA VAL A 20 -29.71 6.74 15.41
C VAL A 20 -30.47 6.79 16.74
N ILE A 21 -29.77 7.07 17.85
CA ILE A 21 -30.40 7.20 19.18
C ILE A 21 -31.34 8.41 19.21
N ALA A 22 -30.95 9.54 18.64
CA ALA A 22 -31.79 10.74 18.59
C ALA A 22 -33.07 10.55 17.77
N GLN A 23 -33.03 9.74 16.72
CA GLN A 23 -34.18 9.43 15.85
C GLN A 23 -35.07 8.31 16.44
N ALA A 24 -34.54 7.45 17.30
CA ALA A 24 -35.28 6.33 17.90
C ALA A 24 -36.44 6.76 18.82
N GLY A 25 -36.44 8.00 19.31
CA GLY A 25 -37.52 8.54 20.15
C GLY A 25 -38.71 9.13 19.37
N THR A 26 -38.56 9.44 18.08
CA THR A 26 -39.56 10.17 17.27
C THR A 26 -40.02 9.43 16.03
N ALA A 27 -39.33 8.35 15.65
CA ALA A 27 -39.50 7.74 14.34
C ALA A 27 -40.29 6.42 14.39
N GLU A 28 -41.28 6.30 13.50
CA GLU A 28 -42.05 5.08 13.22
C GLU A 28 -41.12 3.86 13.04
N PRO A 29 -41.45 2.67 13.56
CA PRO A 29 -40.58 1.49 13.56
C PRO A 29 -40.08 1.08 12.16
N ALA A 30 -40.85 1.37 11.12
CA ALA A 30 -40.45 1.15 9.72
C ALA A 30 -39.23 1.99 9.31
N THR A 31 -39.09 3.21 9.82
CA THR A 31 -37.98 4.11 9.50
C THR A 31 -36.68 3.67 10.16
N LEU A 32 -36.74 3.10 11.38
CA LEU A 32 -35.58 2.53 12.06
C LEU A 32 -35.04 1.31 11.31
N LEU A 33 -35.93 0.45 10.81
CA LEU A 33 -35.55 -0.70 9.97
C LEU A 33 -34.94 -0.26 8.65
N ALA A 34 -35.53 0.74 7.98
CA ALA A 34 -35.00 1.28 6.73
C ALA A 34 -33.62 1.94 6.92
N ALA A 35 -33.43 2.69 8.02
CA ALA A 35 -32.14 3.28 8.37
C ALA A 35 -31.09 2.22 8.69
N GLY A 36 -31.45 1.18 9.43
CA GLY A 36 -30.58 0.04 9.74
C GLY A 36 -30.13 -0.71 8.48
N LEU A 37 -31.08 -1.02 7.58
CA LEU A 37 -30.78 -1.63 6.29
C LEU A 37 -29.88 -0.73 5.44
N GLY A 38 -30.17 0.57 5.37
CA GLY A 38 -29.34 1.55 4.67
C GLY A 38 -27.91 1.59 5.19
N ALA A 39 -27.72 1.53 6.51
CA ALA A 39 -26.42 1.50 7.14
C ALA A 39 -25.64 0.23 6.81
N VAL A 40 -26.29 -0.94 6.83
CA VAL A 40 -25.67 -2.23 6.47
C VAL A 40 -25.26 -2.22 4.99
N VAL A 41 -26.11 -1.73 4.10
CA VAL A 41 -25.80 -1.63 2.66
C VAL A 41 -24.62 -0.69 2.42
N LEU A 42 -24.59 0.47 3.07
CA LEU A 42 -23.47 1.41 2.99
C LEU A 42 -22.17 0.79 3.52
N ALA A 43 -22.23 0.12 4.68
CA ALA A 43 -21.07 -0.57 5.25
C ALA A 43 -20.56 -1.67 4.31
N ALA A 44 -21.45 -2.45 3.71
CA ALA A 44 -21.10 -3.49 2.74
C ALA A 44 -20.44 -2.90 1.47
N LEU A 45 -20.98 -1.80 0.95
CA LEU A 45 -20.40 -1.08 -0.20
C LEU A 45 -19.00 -0.57 0.10
N VAL A 46 -18.80 0.06 1.26
CA VAL A 46 -17.50 0.54 1.71
C VAL A 46 -16.53 -0.63 1.87
N ALA A 47 -16.94 -1.71 2.54
CA ALA A 47 -16.12 -2.90 2.71
C ALA A 47 -15.72 -3.53 1.38
N ALA A 48 -16.63 -3.62 0.40
CA ALA A 48 -16.35 -4.12 -0.94
C ALA A 48 -15.37 -3.23 -1.72
N ARG A 49 -15.46 -1.91 -1.56
CA ARG A 49 -14.53 -0.96 -2.18
C ARG A 49 -13.13 -1.05 -1.56
N TYR A 50 -13.04 -1.14 -0.24
CA TYR A 50 -11.74 -1.33 0.43
C TYR A 50 -11.12 -2.69 0.12
N SER A 51 -11.91 -3.78 0.10
CA SER A 51 -11.39 -5.11 -0.21
C SER A 51 -10.87 -5.19 -1.64
N SER A 52 -11.60 -4.64 -2.62
CA SER A 52 -11.14 -4.58 -4.01
C SER A 52 -9.86 -3.73 -4.18
N ALA A 53 -9.76 -2.60 -3.49
CA ALA A 53 -8.54 -1.80 -3.47
C ALA A 53 -7.34 -2.55 -2.85
N MET A 54 -7.56 -3.28 -1.75
CA MET A 54 -6.53 -4.11 -1.11
C MET A 54 -6.09 -5.29 -1.97
N VAL A 55 -7.01 -5.94 -2.67
CA VAL A 55 -6.68 -7.03 -3.60
C VAL A 55 -5.84 -6.48 -4.76
N ARG A 56 -6.22 -5.34 -5.33
CA ARG A 56 -5.46 -4.70 -6.41
C ARG A 56 -4.06 -4.26 -5.98
N SER A 57 -3.90 -3.72 -4.77
CA SER A 57 -2.58 -3.33 -4.25
C SER A 57 -1.68 -4.54 -3.99
N ARG A 58 -2.25 -5.68 -3.56
CA ARG A 58 -1.52 -6.95 -3.44
C ARG A 58 -1.05 -7.48 -4.80
N VAL A 59 -1.84 -7.33 -5.85
CA VAL A 59 -1.43 -7.70 -7.22
C VAL A 59 -0.26 -6.83 -7.68
N ILE A 60 -0.26 -5.54 -7.38
CA ILE A 60 0.84 -4.62 -7.73
C ILE A 60 2.13 -4.95 -6.96
N THR A 61 2.04 -5.52 -5.75
CA THR A 61 3.22 -5.93 -4.99
C THR A 61 3.80 -7.28 -5.42
N VAL A 62 3.07 -8.14 -6.15
CA VAL A 62 3.67 -9.32 -6.79
C VAL A 62 4.69 -8.85 -7.82
N GLY A 63 5.97 -9.17 -7.61
CA GLY A 63 7.08 -8.68 -8.44
C GLY A 63 7.69 -7.35 -7.99
N SER A 64 7.22 -6.74 -6.90
CA SER A 64 7.84 -5.53 -6.31
C SER A 64 9.30 -5.78 -5.91
N ARG A 65 9.61 -6.93 -5.31
CA ARG A 65 10.99 -7.33 -4.98
C ARG A 65 11.85 -7.49 -6.23
N ALA A 66 11.33 -8.08 -7.29
CA ALA A 66 12.05 -8.24 -8.56
C ALA A 66 12.26 -6.90 -9.28
N ARG A 67 11.28 -5.99 -9.20
CA ARG A 67 11.42 -4.61 -9.70
C ARG A 67 12.45 -3.82 -8.88
N ALA A 68 12.37 -3.89 -7.54
CA ALA A 68 13.32 -3.23 -6.65
C ALA A 68 14.75 -3.72 -6.86
N HIS A 69 14.94 -5.03 -7.07
CA HIS A 69 16.25 -5.60 -7.38
C HIS A 69 16.79 -5.12 -8.74
N ARG A 70 15.93 -5.08 -9.78
CA ARG A 70 16.34 -4.50 -11.08
C ARG A 70 16.69 -3.02 -10.95
N GLN A 71 15.91 -2.26 -10.20
CA GLN A 71 16.19 -0.84 -9.95
C GLN A 71 17.54 -0.66 -9.24
N SER A 72 17.83 -1.47 -8.21
CA SER A 72 19.13 -1.42 -7.52
C SER A 72 20.30 -1.76 -8.44
N LEU A 73 20.11 -2.67 -9.41
CA LEU A 73 21.13 -2.99 -10.40
C LEU A 73 21.37 -1.85 -11.38
N PHE A 74 20.34 -1.08 -11.76
CA PHE A 74 20.49 0.11 -12.59
C PHE A 74 21.23 1.26 -11.87
N GLU A 75 21.08 1.36 -10.55
CA GLU A 75 21.76 2.36 -9.73
C GLU A 75 23.20 1.95 -9.37
N THR A 76 23.55 0.68 -9.53
CA THR A 76 24.89 0.18 -9.24
C THR A 76 25.80 0.42 -10.45
N PRO A 77 26.93 1.13 -10.30
CA PRO A 77 27.86 1.34 -11.40
C PRO A 77 28.43 0.00 -11.90
N GLU A 78 28.72 -0.08 -13.20
CA GLU A 78 29.29 -1.28 -13.79
C GLU A 78 30.62 -1.67 -13.13
N PRO A 79 30.91 -2.97 -12.97
CA PRO A 79 32.15 -3.44 -12.35
C PRO A 79 33.41 -2.93 -13.08
N GLN A 80 34.21 -2.11 -12.39
CA GLN A 80 35.36 -1.43 -12.98
C GLN A 80 36.64 -2.29 -13.06
N HIS A 81 36.57 -3.58 -12.74
CA HIS A 81 37.74 -4.44 -12.71
C HIS A 81 38.28 -4.72 -14.14
N PRO A 82 39.61 -4.80 -14.34
CA PRO A 82 40.19 -5.13 -15.65
C PRO A 82 39.87 -6.56 -16.14
N ASN A 83 39.50 -7.46 -15.22
CA ASN A 83 39.07 -8.84 -15.55
C ASN A 83 37.54 -9.00 -15.62
N THR A 84 36.75 -7.91 -15.68
CA THR A 84 35.31 -8.03 -15.90
C THR A 84 35.02 -8.67 -17.27
N VAL A 85 34.19 -9.72 -17.29
CA VAL A 85 33.83 -10.44 -18.52
C VAL A 85 33.20 -9.48 -19.53
N GLY A 86 33.65 -9.53 -20.78
CA GLY A 86 33.18 -8.65 -21.86
C GLY A 86 33.90 -7.30 -21.96
N ARG A 87 34.77 -6.95 -21.01
CA ARG A 87 35.57 -5.73 -21.07
C ARG A 87 36.87 -5.97 -21.84
N VAL A 88 37.17 -5.08 -22.79
CA VAL A 88 38.43 -5.12 -23.54
C VAL A 88 39.58 -4.81 -22.58
N ARG A 89 40.52 -5.74 -22.44
CA ARG A 89 41.76 -5.50 -21.68
C ARG A 89 42.60 -4.43 -22.35
N ALA A 90 43.10 -3.48 -21.56
CA ALA A 90 44.10 -2.54 -22.03
C ALA A 90 45.35 -3.32 -22.49
N ARG A 91 45.87 -3.01 -23.68
CA ARG A 91 47.08 -3.64 -24.23
C ARG A 91 48.38 -3.07 -23.65
N ALA A 92 48.29 -2.00 -22.86
CA ALA A 92 49.45 -1.42 -22.21
C ALA A 92 49.79 -2.21 -20.94
N PRO A 93 51.07 -2.50 -20.67
CA PRO A 93 51.48 -3.14 -19.43
C PRO A 93 51.14 -2.21 -18.25
N GLY A 94 50.14 -2.60 -17.45
CA GLY A 94 49.87 -1.96 -16.17
C GLY A 94 50.97 -2.32 -15.20
N ARG A 95 51.38 -1.36 -14.35
CA ARG A 95 52.33 -1.66 -13.26
C ARG A 95 51.68 -2.70 -12.35
N ASP A 96 52.29 -3.87 -12.27
CA ASP A 96 51.90 -4.91 -11.32
C ASP A 96 51.93 -4.30 -9.91
N HIS A 97 50.76 -4.10 -9.30
CA HIS A 97 50.67 -3.99 -7.85
C HIS A 97 50.91 -5.39 -7.30
N ALA A 98 52.19 -5.78 -7.23
CA ALA A 98 52.62 -6.87 -6.41
C ALA A 98 52.25 -6.54 -4.96
N ALA A 99 51.42 -7.38 -4.36
CA ALA A 99 51.09 -7.32 -2.95
C ALA A 99 52.38 -7.34 -2.13
N ALA A 100 52.55 -6.34 -1.27
CA ALA A 100 53.46 -6.37 -0.14
C ALA A 100 52.74 -6.97 1.07
#